data_AF-A0A497XCU4-F1
#
_entry.id   AF-A0A497XCU4-F1
#
_cell.length_a   1.000
_cell.length_b   1.000
_cell.length_c   1.000
_cell.angle_alpha   90.00
_cell.angle_beta   90.00
_cell.angle_gamma   90.00
#
_symmetry.space_group_name_H-M   'P 1'
#
loop_
_entity.id
_entity.type
_entity.pdbx_description
1 polymer ?
#
loop_
_entity_poly.entity_id
_entity_poly.type
_entity_poly.pdbx_seq_one_letter_code
_entity_poly.pdbx_strand_id
1 'polypeptide(L)'
;MNSSLSKLARLRIVAAYLGEKSQHAWWPTSFFGTIGNQFLVPVFPKTTFLAQYHGATEGARRLHDEHIGVGQVFHLFRLPEETEQDLHNLLLNSPDAIDASIISKKESAEAALIELAGTKTGASEGPVAIKLADDIVSDATVRQLAQVYAAAFTGGVRAYPYFSRPA
;
A
#
# COMPACT_ATOMS: atom_id res chain seq x y z
N MET A 1 -16.45 7.43 10.47
CA MET A 1 -15.28 7.08 9.65
C MET A 1 -15.30 5.57 9.46
N ASN A 2 -15.21 5.08 8.22
CA ASN A 2 -15.19 3.65 7.97
C ASN A 2 -13.82 3.08 8.41
N SER A 3 -13.80 2.40 9.56
CA SER A 3 -12.57 1.88 10.19
C SER A 3 -11.77 0.99 9.23
N SER A 4 -12.45 0.25 8.36
CA SER A 4 -11.79 -0.68 7.43
C SER A 4 -11.15 0.03 6.23
N LEU A 5 -11.77 1.09 5.70
CA LEU A 5 -11.18 1.93 4.66
C LEU A 5 -9.90 2.62 5.17
N SER A 6 -9.90 3.12 6.41
CA SER A 6 -8.71 3.71 7.02
C SER A 6 -7.58 2.67 7.21
N LYS A 7 -7.91 1.43 7.56
CA LYS A 7 -6.93 0.33 7.64
C LYS A 7 -6.35 -0.01 6.26
N LEU A 8 -7.18 -0.03 5.21
CA LEU A 8 -6.73 -0.23 3.82
C LEU A 8 -5.81 0.89 3.35
N ALA A 9 -6.16 2.15 3.63
CA ALA A 9 -5.31 3.30 3.35
C ALA A 9 -3.96 3.20 4.07
N ARG A 10 -3.99 2.88 5.37
CA ARG A 10 -2.79 2.66 6.20
C ARG A 10 -1.90 1.57 5.62
N LEU A 11 -2.48 0.43 5.24
CA LEU A 11 -1.77 -0.67 4.59
C LEU A 11 -1.11 -0.22 3.29
N ARG A 12 -1.86 0.45 2.40
CA ARG A 12 -1.35 0.94 1.11
C ARG A 12 -0.17 1.88 1.31
N ILE A 13 -0.27 2.84 2.22
CA ILE A 13 0.79 3.81 2.51
C ILE A 13 2.03 3.09 3.04
N VAL A 14 1.87 2.18 4.01
CA VAL A 14 2.99 1.45 4.62
C VAL A 14 3.69 0.55 3.58
N ALA A 15 2.93 -0.20 2.78
CA ALA A 15 3.50 -1.03 1.73
C ALA A 15 4.17 -0.19 0.63
N ALA A 16 3.56 0.93 0.23
CA ALA A 16 4.10 1.88 -0.73
C ALA A 16 5.43 2.51 -0.25
N TYR A 17 5.51 2.86 1.03
CA TYR A 17 6.73 3.37 1.65
C TYR A 17 7.83 2.30 1.72
N LEU A 18 7.51 1.12 2.26
CA LEU A 18 8.48 0.05 2.48
C LEU A 18 9.09 -0.50 1.18
N GLY A 19 8.38 -0.45 0.06
CA GLY A 19 8.93 -0.86 -1.22
C GLY A 19 9.76 0.21 -1.95
N GLU A 20 9.81 1.46 -1.48
CA GLU A 20 10.62 2.51 -2.11
C GLU A 20 12.12 2.20 -2.07
N LYS A 21 12.88 2.88 -2.93
CA LYS A 21 14.33 2.64 -3.16
C LYS A 21 15.14 2.66 -1.87
N SER A 22 14.83 3.57 -0.95
CA SER A 22 15.57 3.75 0.31
C SER A 22 15.19 2.75 1.40
N GLN A 23 14.17 1.91 1.18
CA GLN A 23 13.64 0.97 2.17
C GLN A 23 14.01 -0.48 1.83
N HIS A 24 13.17 -1.18 1.07
CA HIS A 24 13.46 -2.53 0.55
C HIS A 24 13.74 -2.55 -0.95
N ALA A 25 13.68 -1.40 -1.64
CA ALA A 25 14.04 -1.25 -3.05
C ALA A 25 13.29 -2.21 -3.98
N TRP A 26 11.97 -2.32 -3.80
CA TRP A 26 11.11 -3.05 -4.73
C TRP A 26 10.85 -2.23 -5.99
N TRP A 27 10.63 -0.92 -5.85
CA TRP A 27 10.48 0.01 -6.97
C TRP A 27 11.41 1.23 -6.83
N PRO A 28 11.83 1.84 -7.95
CA PRO A 28 12.85 2.89 -7.97
C PRO A 28 12.28 4.29 -7.67
N THR A 29 11.34 4.42 -6.73
CA THR A 29 10.74 5.72 -6.34
C THR A 29 11.22 6.18 -4.97
N SER A 30 10.99 7.46 -4.66
CA SER A 30 11.29 8.09 -3.36
C SER A 30 10.31 9.25 -3.06
N PHE A 31 9.02 9.01 -3.24
CA PHE A 31 7.96 9.98 -3.03
C PHE A 31 7.81 10.37 -1.56
N PHE A 32 7.91 9.39 -0.65
CA PHE A 32 7.86 9.65 0.79
C PHE A 32 9.23 10.05 1.38
N GLY A 33 10.29 10.01 0.58
CA GLY A 33 11.61 10.48 0.97
C GLY A 33 11.77 12.00 0.93
N THR A 34 12.89 12.48 1.47
CA THR A 34 13.24 13.91 1.51
C THR A 34 13.21 14.56 0.13
N ILE A 35 13.75 13.89 -0.88
CA ILE A 35 13.81 14.40 -2.26
C ILE A 35 12.40 14.54 -2.85
N GLY A 36 11.55 13.51 -2.70
CA GLY A 36 10.17 13.56 -3.14
C GLY A 36 9.40 14.71 -2.50
N ASN A 37 9.58 14.90 -1.19
CA ASN A 37 8.96 16.02 -0.48
C ASN A 37 9.43 17.40 -0.99
N GLN A 38 10.74 17.60 -1.15
CA GLN A 38 11.30 18.85 -1.67
C GLN A 38 10.80 19.18 -3.08
N PHE A 39 10.57 18.16 -3.90
CA PHE A 39 10.04 18.34 -5.25
C PHE A 39 8.53 18.64 -5.27
N LEU A 40 7.76 17.97 -4.40
CA LEU A 40 6.29 18.07 -4.42
C LEU A 40 5.75 19.27 -3.66
N VAL A 41 6.40 19.73 -2.58
CA VAL A 41 5.93 20.87 -1.78
C VAL A 41 5.71 22.14 -2.62
N PRO A 42 6.62 22.54 -3.55
CA PRO A 42 6.40 23.71 -4.39
C PRO A 42 5.23 23.55 -5.37
N VAL A 43 4.96 22.33 -5.85
CA VAL A 43 3.95 22.06 -6.88
C VAL A 43 2.56 21.83 -6.26
N PHE A 44 2.51 21.18 -5.10
CA PHE A 44 1.29 20.76 -4.42
C PHE A 44 1.27 21.20 -2.95
N PRO A 45 1.46 22.49 -2.62
CA PRO A 45 1.70 22.93 -1.25
C PRO A 45 0.58 22.59 -0.25
N LYS A 46 -0.66 22.44 -0.73
CA LYS A 46 -1.83 22.08 0.08
C LYS A 46 -2.16 20.58 0.07
N THR A 47 -1.56 19.83 -0.84
CA THR A 47 -1.90 18.42 -1.12
C THR A 47 -0.65 17.56 -1.27
N THR A 48 0.48 17.97 -0.67
CA THR A 48 1.77 17.28 -0.77
C THR A 48 1.64 15.80 -0.42
N PHE A 49 1.01 15.48 0.72
CA PHE A 49 0.85 14.10 1.15
C PHE A 49 0.02 13.27 0.17
N LEU A 50 -1.05 13.85 -0.37
CA LEU A 50 -1.88 13.20 -1.39
C LEU A 50 -1.09 12.97 -2.69
N ALA A 51 -0.25 13.93 -3.09
CA ALA A 51 0.63 13.78 -4.25
C ALA A 51 1.72 12.71 -4.02
N GLN A 52 2.30 12.64 -2.82
CA GLN A 52 3.23 11.58 -2.43
C GLN A 52 2.56 10.20 -2.49
N TYR A 53 1.37 10.10 -1.91
CA TYR A 53 0.55 8.90 -1.91
C TYR A 53 0.27 8.39 -3.33
N HIS A 54 -0.19 9.28 -4.23
CA HIS A 54 -0.46 8.91 -5.62
C HIS A 54 0.82 8.51 -6.34
N GLY A 55 1.90 9.28 -6.20
CA GLY A 55 3.18 8.94 -6.80
C GLY A 55 3.72 7.57 -6.38
N ALA A 56 3.70 7.28 -5.09
CA ALA A 56 4.16 6.00 -4.55
C ALA A 56 3.25 4.84 -5.00
N THR A 57 1.94 5.05 -4.99
CA THR A 57 0.94 4.09 -5.47
C THR A 57 1.18 3.75 -6.94
N GLU A 58 1.42 4.76 -7.78
CA GLU A 58 1.69 4.60 -9.21
C GLU A 58 2.99 3.83 -9.48
N GLY A 59 4.05 4.10 -8.71
CA GLY A 59 5.31 3.35 -8.77
C GLY A 59 5.13 1.88 -8.43
N ALA A 60 4.42 1.59 -7.33
CA ALA A 60 4.11 0.23 -6.91
C ALA A 60 3.18 -0.47 -7.90
N ARG A 61 2.18 0.23 -8.44
CA ARG A 61 1.21 -0.29 -9.40
C ARG A 61 1.88 -0.81 -10.67
N ARG A 62 2.82 -0.05 -11.26
CA ARG A 62 3.56 -0.50 -12.45
C ARG A 62 4.26 -1.84 -12.24
N LEU A 63 4.97 -1.99 -11.11
CA LEU A 63 5.66 -3.23 -10.79
C LEU A 63 4.67 -4.40 -10.58
N HIS A 64 3.55 -4.15 -9.90
CA HIS A 64 2.53 -5.18 -9.67
C HIS A 64 1.85 -5.61 -10.98
N ASP A 65 1.51 -4.64 -11.84
CA ASP A 65 0.92 -4.89 -13.16
C ASP A 65 1.84 -5.77 -14.03
N GLU A 66 3.17 -5.57 -13.98
CA GLU A 66 4.14 -6.36 -14.72
C GLU A 66 4.19 -7.84 -14.29
N HIS A 67 3.91 -8.14 -13.02
CA HIS A 67 4.02 -9.50 -12.47
C HIS A 67 2.68 -10.24 -12.40
N ILE A 68 1.57 -9.53 -12.21
CA ILE A 68 0.24 -10.11 -12.05
C ILE A 68 -0.58 -10.00 -13.36
N GLY A 69 -0.35 -8.96 -14.15
CA GLY A 69 -1.20 -8.58 -15.28
C GLY A 69 -2.30 -7.57 -14.88
N VAL A 70 -3.07 -7.14 -15.88
CA VAL A 70 -4.16 -6.15 -15.74
C VAL A 70 -5.49 -6.71 -16.23
N GLY A 71 -6.60 -6.24 -15.66
CA GLY A 71 -7.96 -6.55 -16.13
C GLY A 71 -8.79 -7.34 -15.12
N GLN A 72 -8.67 -8.67 -15.11
CA GLN A 72 -9.49 -9.57 -14.27
C GLN A 72 -8.92 -9.80 -12.87
N VAL A 73 -7.98 -8.95 -12.46
CA VAL A 73 -7.25 -9.03 -11.21
C VAL A 73 -7.19 -7.65 -10.58
N PHE A 74 -7.24 -7.63 -9.26
CA PHE A 74 -7.04 -6.44 -8.46
C PHE A 74 -5.93 -6.71 -7.44
N HIS A 75 -5.21 -5.67 -7.06
CA HIS A 75 -4.18 -5.73 -6.04
C HIS A 75 -4.18 -4.43 -5.24
N LEU A 76 -3.41 -4.37 -4.16
CA LEU A 76 -3.41 -3.23 -3.24
C LEU A 76 -3.22 -1.87 -3.93
N PHE A 77 -2.52 -1.82 -5.07
CA PHE A 77 -2.22 -0.60 -5.84
C PHE A 77 -3.06 -0.44 -7.12
N ARG A 78 -4.07 -1.30 -7.31
CA ARG A 78 -5.08 -1.22 -8.38
C ARG A 78 -6.36 -1.87 -7.86
N LEU A 79 -7.14 -1.07 -7.14
CA LEU A 79 -8.45 -1.46 -6.60
C LEU A 79 -9.57 -1.10 -7.58
N PRO A 80 -10.81 -1.54 -7.31
CA PRO A 80 -11.98 -1.01 -8.03
C PRO A 80 -12.07 0.51 -7.93
N GLU A 81 -12.57 1.15 -8.98
CA GLU A 81 -12.68 2.61 -9.10
C GLU A 81 -13.37 3.27 -7.89
N GLU A 82 -14.47 2.67 -7.40
CA GLU A 82 -15.19 3.16 -6.22
C GLU A 82 -14.27 3.22 -4.99
N THR A 83 -13.50 2.17 -4.75
CA THR A 83 -12.55 2.13 -3.63
C THR A 83 -11.39 3.11 -3.82
N GLU A 84 -10.91 3.31 -5.06
CA GLU A 84 -9.88 4.31 -5.36
C GLU A 84 -10.37 5.74 -5.06
N GLN A 85 -11.60 6.05 -5.45
CA GLN A 85 -12.24 7.34 -5.16
C GLN A 85 -12.44 7.54 -3.65
N ASP A 86 -12.88 6.51 -2.93
CA ASP A 86 -13.04 6.54 -1.47
C ASP A 86 -11.72 6.81 -0.74
N LEU A 87 -10.64 6.13 -1.15
CA LEU A 87 -9.30 6.36 -0.59
C LEU A 87 -8.79 7.77 -0.89
N HIS A 88 -9.01 8.27 -2.10
CA HIS A 88 -8.66 9.64 -2.46
C HIS A 88 -9.41 10.64 -1.56
N ASN A 89 -10.72 10.48 -1.43
CA ASN A 89 -11.57 11.37 -0.64
C ASN A 89 -11.22 11.33 0.85
N LEU A 90 -10.88 10.15 1.39
CA LEU A 90 -10.41 10.02 2.76
C LEU A 90 -9.14 10.85 3.00
N LEU A 91 -8.13 10.72 2.13
CA LEU A 91 -6.85 11.42 2.29
C LEU A 91 -6.94 12.92 1.99
N LEU A 92 -7.82 13.32 1.06
CA LEU A 92 -8.04 14.72 0.73
C LEU A 92 -8.78 15.48 1.84
N ASN A 93 -9.86 14.88 2.36
CA ASN A 93 -10.76 15.55 3.32
C ASN A 93 -10.37 15.31 4.78
N SER A 94 -9.51 14.33 5.04
CA SER A 94 -9.05 13.98 6.39
C SER A 94 -7.57 13.60 6.36
N PRO A 95 -6.67 14.58 6.10
CA PRO A 95 -5.23 14.31 6.05
C PRO A 95 -4.69 13.73 7.36
N ASP A 96 -5.31 14.08 8.50
CA ASP A 96 -4.96 13.55 9.83
C ASP A 96 -5.56 12.17 10.12
N ALA A 97 -6.35 11.59 9.20
CA ALA A 97 -6.91 10.25 9.38
C ALA A 97 -5.84 9.15 9.39
N ILE A 98 -4.65 9.45 8.84
CA ILE A 98 -3.49 8.58 8.86
C ILE A 98 -2.36 9.33 9.56
N ASP A 99 -1.86 8.75 10.66
CA ASP A 99 -0.70 9.28 11.35
C ASP A 99 0.54 9.19 10.43
N ALA A 100 1.05 10.33 9.98
CA ALA A 100 2.23 10.42 9.12
C ALA A 100 3.49 9.83 9.79
N SER A 101 3.51 9.69 11.13
CA SER A 101 4.62 9.08 11.86
C SER A 101 4.87 7.61 11.48
N ILE A 102 3.86 6.92 10.92
CA ILE A 102 3.98 5.51 10.50
C ILE A 102 5.01 5.31 9.37
N ILE A 103 5.29 6.36 8.58
CA ILE A 103 6.29 6.34 7.49
C ILE A 103 7.49 7.25 7.78
N SER A 104 7.68 7.65 9.04
CA SER A 104 8.82 8.49 9.45
C SER A 104 10.16 7.78 9.33
N LYS A 105 10.17 6.45 9.53
CA LYS A 105 11.34 5.57 9.43
C LYS A 105 10.91 4.14 9.12
N LYS A 106 11.86 3.34 8.62
CA LYS A 106 11.65 1.94 8.22
C LYS A 106 11.01 1.10 9.32
N GLU A 107 11.53 1.20 10.54
CA GLU A 107 11.10 0.37 11.67
C GLU A 107 9.66 0.69 12.11
N SER A 108 9.24 1.96 12.03
CA SER A 108 7.87 2.38 12.32
C SER A 108 6.89 1.79 11.32
N ALA A 109 7.25 1.79 10.03
CA ALA A 109 6.43 1.24 8.97
C ALA A 109 6.35 -0.29 9.06
N GLU A 110 7.47 -0.96 9.37
CA GLU A 110 7.48 -2.41 9.60
C GLU A 110 6.63 -2.80 10.81
N ALA A 111 6.71 -2.04 11.91
CA ALA A 111 5.86 -2.26 13.08
C ALA A 111 4.37 -2.07 12.76
N ALA A 112 4.01 -1.00 12.03
CA ALA A 112 2.64 -0.76 11.59
C ALA A 112 2.12 -1.88 10.67
N LEU A 113 2.97 -2.41 9.78
CA LEU A 113 2.62 -3.53 8.91
C LEU A 113 2.37 -4.82 9.70
N ILE A 114 3.23 -5.11 10.69
CA ILE A 114 3.09 -6.28 11.57
C ILE A 114 1.81 -6.17 12.41
N GLU A 115 1.48 -4.99 12.91
CA GLU A 115 0.23 -4.74 13.63
C GLU A 115 -1.00 -5.03 12.76
N LEU A 116 -1.00 -4.58 11.50
CA LEU A 116 -2.08 -4.85 10.55
C LEU A 116 -2.18 -6.34 10.19
N ALA A 117 -1.04 -7.04 10.10
CA ALA A 117 -0.98 -8.47 9.80
C ALA A 117 -1.49 -9.35 10.95
N GLY A 118 -1.24 -8.96 12.21
CA GLY A 118 -1.51 -9.75 13.40
C GLY A 118 -0.58 -10.96 13.53
N THR A 119 -0.74 -11.97 12.67
CA THR A 119 0.10 -13.18 12.62
C THR A 119 0.85 -13.26 11.30
N LYS A 120 2.14 -13.57 11.32
CA LYS A 120 2.93 -13.73 10.08
C LYS A 120 2.60 -15.05 9.39
N THR A 121 2.51 -15.02 8.06
CA THR A 121 2.50 -16.21 7.20
C THR A 121 3.91 -16.52 6.70
N GLY A 122 4.09 -17.68 6.04
CA GLY A 122 5.33 -17.98 5.33
C GLY A 122 5.54 -16.99 4.17
N ALA A 123 6.81 -16.64 3.92
CA ALA A 123 7.16 -15.81 2.77
C ALA A 123 7.08 -16.63 1.47
N SER A 124 6.55 -16.01 0.42
CA SER A 124 6.48 -16.57 -0.94
C SER A 124 6.90 -15.48 -1.92
N GLU A 125 7.69 -15.85 -2.92
CA GLU A 125 8.16 -14.93 -3.97
C GLU A 125 7.23 -14.99 -5.19
N GLY A 126 6.94 -13.83 -5.78
CA GLY A 126 6.08 -13.69 -6.95
C GLY A 126 4.61 -13.38 -6.63
N PRO A 127 3.70 -13.57 -7.60
CA PRO A 127 2.27 -13.33 -7.42
C PRO A 127 1.65 -14.27 -6.38
N VAL A 128 0.91 -13.71 -5.42
CA VAL A 128 0.26 -14.49 -4.35
C VAL A 128 -1.26 -14.28 -4.41
N ALA A 129 -2.00 -15.34 -4.71
CA ALA A 129 -3.46 -15.26 -4.72
C ALA A 129 -4.03 -15.15 -3.30
N ILE A 130 -4.83 -14.12 -3.07
CA ILE A 130 -5.56 -13.87 -1.83
C ILE A 130 -7.00 -14.30 -2.01
N LYS A 131 -7.55 -15.02 -1.03
CA LYS A 131 -8.98 -15.36 -1.03
C LYS A 131 -9.76 -14.16 -0.51
N LEU A 132 -10.59 -13.59 -1.38
CA LEU A 132 -11.52 -12.55 -0.98
C LEU A 132 -12.47 -13.13 0.08
N ALA A 133 -12.55 -12.48 1.25
CA ALA A 133 -13.44 -12.91 2.32
C ALA A 133 -14.89 -12.59 1.95
N ASP A 134 -15.25 -11.31 2.01
CA ASP A 134 -16.57 -10.79 1.64
C ASP A 134 -16.41 -9.57 0.72
N ASP A 135 -15.53 -8.65 1.12
CA ASP A 135 -15.24 -7.39 0.43
C ASP A 135 -13.72 -7.15 0.42
N ILE A 136 -13.25 -6.43 -0.59
CA ILE A 136 -11.88 -5.94 -0.77
C ILE A 136 -11.49 -5.02 0.39
N VAL A 137 -12.44 -4.22 0.89
CA VAL A 137 -12.21 -3.29 2.01
C VAL A 137 -12.39 -3.97 3.38
N SER A 138 -12.75 -5.26 3.44
CA SER A 138 -12.97 -5.94 4.72
C SER A 138 -11.70 -6.04 5.57
N ASP A 139 -11.85 -6.00 6.90
CA ASP A 139 -10.75 -6.19 7.84
C ASP A 139 -9.98 -7.51 7.60
N ALA A 140 -10.69 -8.56 7.19
CA ALA A 140 -10.09 -9.85 6.86
C ALA A 140 -9.20 -9.77 5.61
N THR A 141 -9.65 -9.11 4.54
CA THR A 141 -8.85 -8.90 3.33
C THR A 141 -7.63 -8.03 3.61
N VAL A 142 -7.79 -6.92 4.34
CA VAL A 142 -6.68 -6.04 4.73
C VAL A 142 -5.64 -6.82 5.54
N ARG A 143 -6.07 -7.65 6.49
CA ARG A 143 -5.17 -8.51 7.27
C ARG A 143 -4.40 -9.47 6.36
N GLN A 144 -5.06 -10.20 5.47
CA GLN A 144 -4.39 -11.15 4.58
C GLN A 144 -3.35 -10.48 3.68
N LEU A 145 -3.66 -9.31 3.11
CA LEU A 145 -2.69 -8.53 2.34
C LEU A 145 -1.49 -8.12 3.20
N ALA A 146 -1.75 -7.61 4.41
CA ALA A 146 -0.70 -7.21 5.35
C ALA A 146 0.20 -8.38 5.74
N GLN A 147 -0.34 -9.58 5.92
CA GLN A 147 0.42 -10.80 6.22
C GLN A 147 1.41 -11.14 5.11
N VAL A 148 0.99 -11.09 3.85
CA VAL A 148 1.86 -11.38 2.70
C VAL A 148 2.97 -10.33 2.58
N TYR A 149 2.64 -9.04 2.65
CA TYR A 149 3.67 -7.99 2.62
C TYR A 149 4.62 -8.09 3.81
N ALA A 150 4.12 -8.33 5.02
CA ALA A 150 4.94 -8.47 6.22
C ALA A 150 5.95 -9.63 6.08
N ALA A 151 5.48 -10.78 5.59
CA ALA A 151 6.31 -11.95 5.35
C ALA A 151 7.36 -11.67 4.25
N ALA A 152 6.96 -11.02 3.17
CA ALA A 152 7.84 -10.70 2.04
C ALA A 152 8.95 -9.72 2.41
N PHE A 153 8.61 -8.59 3.05
CA PHE A 153 9.61 -7.62 3.51
C PHE A 153 10.54 -8.21 4.58
N THR A 154 10.02 -9.02 5.51
CA THR A 154 10.86 -9.71 6.51
C THR A 154 11.79 -10.72 5.84
N GLY A 155 11.29 -11.45 4.84
CA GLY A 155 12.02 -12.50 4.14
C GLY A 155 12.96 -12.00 3.04
N GLY A 156 12.95 -10.70 2.72
CA GLY A 156 13.75 -10.13 1.64
C GLY A 156 13.33 -10.61 0.25
N VAL A 157 12.11 -11.11 0.08
CA VAL A 157 11.55 -11.58 -1.20
C VAL A 157 10.49 -10.60 -1.68
N ARG A 158 10.21 -10.60 -2.99
CA ARG A 158 9.16 -9.76 -3.56
C ARG A 158 7.88 -10.55 -3.74
N ALA A 159 6.81 -10.14 -3.07
CA ALA A 159 5.50 -10.76 -3.19
C ALA A 159 4.49 -9.76 -3.75
N TYR A 160 3.63 -10.23 -4.65
CA TYR A 160 2.61 -9.40 -5.29
C TYR A 160 1.22 -9.97 -5.00
N PRO A 161 0.66 -9.69 -3.81
CA PRO A 161 -0.65 -10.23 -3.45
C PRO A 161 -1.75 -9.61 -4.31
N TYR A 162 -2.62 -10.47 -4.83
CA TYR A 162 -3.72 -10.10 -5.73
C TYR A 162 -4.97 -10.94 -5.46
N PHE A 163 -6.11 -10.44 -5.90
CA PHE A 163 -7.38 -11.16 -5.89
C PHE A 163 -7.94 -11.17 -7.31
N SER A 164 -8.47 -12.31 -7.72
CA SER A 164 -9.16 -12.44 -9.01
C SER A 164 -10.57 -11.89 -8.88
N ARG A 165 -11.05 -11.23 -9.93
CA ARG A 165 -12.45 -10.83 -10.02
C ARG A 165 -13.31 -12.10 -10.02
N PRO A 166 -14.40 -12.16 -9.22
CA PRO A 166 -15.37 -13.25 -9.33
C PRO A 166 -15.87 -13.33 -10.78
N ALA A 167 -15.91 -14.55 -11.33
CA ALA A 167 -16.44 -14.81 -12.67
C ALA A 167 -17.95 -14.54 -12.75
#